data_AF-A0A355C4J6-F1
#
_entry.id   AF-A0A355C4J6-F1
#
_cell.length_a   1.000
_cell.length_b   1.000
_cell.length_c   1.000
_cell.angle_alpha   90.00
_cell.angle_beta   90.00
_cell.angle_gamma   90.00
#
_symmetry.space_group_name_H-M   'P 1'
#
loop_
_entity.id
_entity.type
_entity.pdbx_description
1 polymer ?
#
loop_
_entity_poly.entity_id
_entity_poly.type
_entity_poly.pdbx_seq_one_letter_code
_entity_poly.pdbx_strand_id
1 'polypeptide(L)' 'RDIDRETVDFQPNFDGNRVEPTVLPARFPNLLANGTQGIAVGMATNIPPH' A
#
# COMPACT_ATOMS: atom_id res chain seq x y z
N ARG A 1 11.76 1.94 -6.58
CA ARG A 1 13.16 1.64 -7.00
C ARG A 1 13.98 0.91 -5.91
N ASP A 2 13.40 0.52 -4.75
CA ASP A 2 14.08 -0.33 -3.74
C ASP A 2 13.38 -1.65 -3.45
N ILE A 3 12.34 -1.99 -4.21
CA ILE A 3 11.53 -3.18 -3.91
C ILE A 3 12.37 -4.48 -3.94
N ASP A 4 13.45 -4.50 -4.72
CA ASP A 4 14.38 -5.63 -4.84
C ASP A 4 15.50 -5.63 -3.79
N ARG A 5 15.51 -4.67 -2.84
CA ARG A 5 16.55 -4.52 -1.80
C ARG A 5 16.09 -5.00 -0.42
N GLU A 6 15.17 -5.97 -0.38
CA GLU A 6 14.61 -6.51 0.88
C GLU A 6 14.00 -5.42 1.79
N THR A 7 13.54 -4.30 1.21
CA THR A 7 12.99 -3.18 2.01
C THR A 7 11.55 -3.39 2.46
N VAL A 8 10.89 -4.41 1.91
CA VAL A 8 9.48 -4.74 2.15
C VAL A 8 9.30 -6.26 2.15
N ASP A 9 8.41 -6.74 3.00
CA ASP A 9 8.09 -8.16 3.06
C ASP A 9 7.24 -8.59 1.86
N PHE A 10 7.49 -9.80 1.36
CA PHE A 10 6.73 -10.41 0.28
C PHE A 10 5.82 -11.50 0.84
N GLN A 11 4.61 -11.60 0.28
CA GLN A 11 3.64 -12.65 0.58
C GLN A 11 3.23 -13.38 -0.69
N PRO A 12 2.77 -14.65 -0.61
CA PRO A 12 2.13 -15.31 -1.74
C PRO A 12 0.90 -14.53 -2.20
N ASN A 13 0.69 -14.48 -3.52
CA ASN A 13 -0.51 -13.90 -4.10
C ASN A 13 -1.75 -14.81 -3.86
N PHE A 14 -2.92 -14.34 -4.28
CA PHE A 14 -4.21 -15.04 -4.02
C PHE A 14 -4.24 -16.53 -4.43
N ASP A 15 -3.57 -16.90 -5.52
CA ASP A 15 -3.52 -18.28 -6.02
C ASP A 15 -2.22 -19.04 -5.66
N GLY A 16 -1.31 -18.41 -4.92
CA GLY A 16 -0.04 -18.97 -4.48
C GLY A 16 1.02 -19.16 -5.58
N ASN A 17 0.73 -18.77 -6.82
CA ASN A 17 1.64 -18.99 -7.96
C ASN A 17 2.73 -17.91 -8.08
N ARG A 18 2.54 -16.76 -7.45
CA ARG A 18 3.50 -15.64 -7.46
C ARG A 18 3.63 -15.05 -6.07
N VAL A 19 4.66 -14.25 -5.87
CA VAL A 19 4.84 -13.45 -4.66
C VAL A 19 4.58 -11.98 -4.98
N GLU A 20 3.93 -11.28 -4.08
CA GLU A 20 3.64 -9.85 -4.15
C GLU A 20 4.14 -9.13 -2.89
N PRO A 21 4.60 -7.88 -3.01
CA PRO A 21 4.99 -7.09 -1.85
C PRO A 21 3.76 -6.78 -0.97
N THR A 22 3.90 -6.88 0.34
CA THR A 22 2.83 -6.52 1.29
C THR A 22 2.55 -5.01 1.30
N VAL A 23 3.59 -4.21 1.09
CA VAL A 23 3.53 -2.76 0.96
C VAL A 23 4.49 -2.29 -0.12
N LEU A 24 4.17 -1.18 -0.79
CA LEU A 24 5.11 -0.55 -1.72
C LEU A 24 6.11 0.31 -0.93
N PRO A 25 7.41 0.29 -1.29
CA PRO A 25 8.38 1.20 -0.69
C PRO A 25 8.00 2.67 -0.97
N ALA A 26 7.44 3.33 0.04
CA ALA A 26 7.01 4.72 -0.05
C ALA A 26 8.16 5.65 0.34
N ARG A 27 8.91 6.14 -0.66
CA ARG A 27 9.95 7.17 -0.44
C ARG A 27 9.39 8.58 -0.21
N PHE A 28 8.11 8.78 -0.46
CA PHE A 28 7.38 10.01 -0.23
C PHE A 28 6.10 9.68 0.55
N PRO A 29 5.59 10.60 1.39
CA PRO A 29 4.39 10.36 2.20
C PRO A 29 3.12 10.40 1.34
N ASN A 30 2.93 9.34 0.54
CA ASN A 30 1.88 9.22 -0.48
C ASN A 30 0.47 9.39 0.09
N LEU A 31 0.23 8.88 1.30
CA LEU A 31 -1.06 8.97 1.97
C LEU A 31 -1.51 10.41 2.20
N LEU A 32 -0.58 11.29 2.60
CA LEU A 32 -0.89 12.69 2.88
C LEU A 32 -0.85 13.52 1.60
N ALA A 33 0.12 13.23 0.71
CA ALA A 33 0.26 13.93 -0.56
C ALA A 33 -0.97 13.71 -1.47
N ASN A 34 -1.43 12.47 -1.61
CA ASN A 34 -2.55 12.14 -2.50
C ASN A 34 -3.89 11.99 -1.79
N GLY A 35 -3.89 11.91 -0.45
CA GLY A 35 -5.10 11.63 0.32
C GLY A 35 -5.62 10.21 0.13
N THR A 36 -6.71 9.88 0.82
CA THR A 36 -7.46 8.63 0.63
C THR A 36 -8.95 8.87 0.82
N GLN A 37 -9.75 8.15 0.05
CA GLN A 37 -11.20 8.13 0.25
C GLN A 37 -11.67 6.67 0.14
N GLY A 38 -12.35 6.19 1.18
CA GLY A 38 -12.83 4.82 1.23
C GLY A 38 -14.00 4.67 2.19
N ILE A 39 -15.00 3.89 1.77
CA ILE A 39 -16.14 3.51 2.59
C ILE A 39 -16.05 2.00 2.79
N ALA A 40 -15.87 1.59 4.04
CA ALA A 40 -15.88 0.21 4.46
C ALA A 40 -17.20 -0.11 5.19
N VAL A 41 -17.41 -1.37 5.58
CA VAL A 41 -18.61 -1.77 6.32
C VAL A 41 -18.56 -1.16 7.73
N GLY A 42 -19.39 -0.14 7.97
CA GLY A 42 -19.51 0.55 9.26
C GLY A 42 -18.47 1.64 9.52
N MET A 43 -17.56 1.93 8.58
CA MET A 43 -16.51 2.93 8.73
C MET A 43 -16.29 3.71 7.43
N ALA A 44 -15.93 4.99 7.55
CA ALA A 44 -15.54 5.82 6.42
C ALA A 44 -14.18 6.48 6.70
N THR A 45 -13.32 6.55 5.70
CA THR A 45 -12.03 7.25 5.75
C THR A 45 -11.99 8.28 4.63
N ASN A 46 -11.67 9.53 4.96
CA ASN A 46 -11.50 10.61 4.00
C ASN A 46 -10.34 11.53 4.46
N ILE A 47 -9.18 11.38 3.84
CA ILE A 47 -7.99 12.21 4.07
C ILE A 47 -7.77 13.05 2.82
N PRO A 48 -7.82 14.40 2.91
CA PRO A 48 -7.58 15.26 1.76
C PRO A 48 -6.08 15.27 1.35
N PRO A 49 -5.79 15.52 0.07
CA PRO A 49 -4.41 15.70 -0.41
C PRO A 49 -3.79 16.98 0.18
N HIS A 50 -2.46 16.99 0.29
CA HIS A 50 -1.64 18.12 0.74
C HIS A 50 -0.73 18.61 -0.38
#